data_AF-D8M1W8-F1
#
_entry.id   AF-D8M1W8-F1
#
_cell.length_a   1.000
_cell.length_b   1.000
_cell.length_c   1.000
_cell.angle_alpha   90.00
_cell.angle_beta   90.00
_cell.angle_gamma   90.00
#
_symmetry.space_group_name_H-M   'P 1'
#
loop_
_entity.id
_entity.type
_entity.pdbx_description
1 polymer ?
#
loop_
_entity_poly.entity_id
_entity_poly.type
_entity_poly.pdbx_seq_one_letter_code
_entity_poly.pdbx_strand_id
1 'polypeptide(L)'
;MTNDPITQTYNNIIQEICGIRSYYETTLSQIRFVDETDDANGTGKAKVIGDINDSKYDLGVDGAFGHYSILIIILYLCREEVDDKGKTIDEYITEDVLCNGRVLNGKAFSPILKLGSHEIDGKPIGKGFKIAFAYDYKSAIKELMSGRYRMTFITCSPGDGIMAKECDNDANQYADAFVSCVHEFNIRGGGVFWFLENYPFTYEADLYFKTFYGFEAVGDKEYSIKGGNVMVRSKENVPTPGHFVSIGGKAMDYTKLSKLDFGIKRIFEGRTLCVLNEHEFERIGFRIFAKESEGNASIMVREKQEDSREGRMILDTAASKLFLEFTEDGTARWISNAAVWLCNTEEFEEERLLDNKLVSGIKMDEVVLPDKKMMELREITDVKEKRFCLSIVIDTTGSMGGFINATRDNIERIIDSIKQLETDCEIPEGGIVGQVVQFKDYADNMVGEQDEYITSDFARLKNKLASFKATGGADGAGCGSNCEDIQGGLIRALEQMKKPPFRKYNHLMLIVGDYPNHGDFDFCKIDKNKDGELLRDVWERIYNDIRKFRSLRIMFMPVNVAEIVTTMKRMRNALGTEIVDSTPANRDNFVKIVTQTTVNEYKRFVGIS
;
A
#
# COMPACT_ATOMS: atom_id res chain seq x y z
N MET A 1 -67.36 -14.34 -34.81
CA MET A 1 -66.26 -13.42 -34.42
C MET A 1 -65.41 -13.25 -35.67
N THR A 2 -65.41 -12.04 -36.22
CA THR A 2 -64.79 -11.70 -37.51
C THR A 2 -63.26 -11.67 -37.36
N ASN A 3 -62.56 -12.53 -38.11
CA ASN A 3 -61.12 -12.44 -38.35
C ASN A 3 -60.87 -11.23 -39.26
N ASP A 4 -60.74 -10.05 -38.66
CA ASP A 4 -60.33 -8.85 -39.38
C ASP A 4 -58.79 -8.83 -39.49
N PRO A 5 -58.23 -8.87 -40.72
CA PRO A 5 -56.78 -8.84 -40.95
C PRO A 5 -56.10 -7.62 -40.31
N ILE A 6 -56.82 -6.51 -40.15
CA ILE A 6 -56.30 -5.27 -39.55
C ILE A 6 -56.04 -5.48 -38.06
N THR A 7 -56.93 -6.17 -37.34
CA THR A 7 -56.77 -6.46 -35.90
C THR A 7 -55.65 -7.46 -35.64
N GLN A 8 -55.46 -8.42 -36.54
CA GLN A 8 -54.36 -9.40 -36.46
C GLN A 8 -53.00 -8.74 -36.78
N THR A 9 -52.96 -7.78 -37.70
CA THR A 9 -51.76 -6.98 -38.02
C THR A 9 -51.44 -6.00 -36.89
N TYR A 10 -52.43 -5.37 -36.26
CA TYR A 10 -52.24 -4.46 -35.13
C TYR A 10 -51.74 -5.18 -33.86
N ASN A 11 -52.30 -6.37 -33.55
CA ASN A 11 -51.82 -7.18 -32.44
C ASN A 11 -50.42 -7.77 -32.69
N ASN A 12 -50.08 -8.11 -33.93
CA ASN A 12 -48.71 -8.52 -34.31
C ASN A 12 -47.72 -7.36 -34.23
N ILE A 13 -48.10 -6.15 -34.66
CA ILE A 13 -47.28 -4.95 -34.52
C ILE A 13 -47.08 -4.57 -33.05
N ILE A 14 -48.13 -4.68 -32.20
CA ILE A 14 -47.99 -4.47 -30.76
C ILE A 14 -47.13 -5.57 -30.11
N GLN A 15 -47.25 -6.82 -30.54
CA GLN A 15 -46.35 -7.90 -30.08
C GLN A 15 -44.91 -7.72 -30.57
N GLU A 16 -44.67 -7.17 -31.76
CA GLU A 16 -43.33 -6.76 -32.22
C GLU A 16 -42.81 -5.56 -31.42
N ILE A 17 -43.62 -4.53 -31.19
CA ILE A 17 -43.24 -3.33 -30.41
C ILE A 17 -43.00 -3.69 -28.93
N CYS A 18 -43.82 -4.55 -28.34
CA CYS A 18 -43.64 -5.07 -26.97
C CYS A 18 -42.58 -6.17 -26.89
N GLY A 19 -42.24 -6.82 -28.01
CA GLY A 19 -41.20 -7.85 -28.13
C GLY A 19 -39.81 -7.28 -28.44
N ILE A 20 -39.74 -6.04 -28.95
CA ILE A 20 -38.53 -5.25 -29.01
C ILE A 20 -38.25 -4.77 -27.58
N ARG A 21 -37.40 -5.50 -26.86
CA ARG A 21 -36.72 -4.90 -25.71
C ARG A 21 -36.13 -3.58 -26.19
N SER A 22 -36.50 -2.48 -25.54
CA SER A 22 -35.87 -1.21 -25.87
C SER A 22 -34.35 -1.37 -25.71
N TYR A 23 -33.58 -0.65 -26.49
CA TYR A 23 -32.12 -0.74 -26.41
C TYR A 23 -31.62 -0.45 -24.99
N TYR A 24 -32.34 0.43 -24.26
CA TYR A 24 -32.24 0.66 -22.83
C TYR A 24 -32.44 -0.60 -21.97
N GLU A 25 -33.54 -1.33 -22.15
CA GLU A 25 -33.76 -2.61 -21.44
C GLU A 25 -32.69 -3.66 -21.78
N THR A 26 -32.20 -3.65 -23.02
CA THR A 26 -31.15 -4.57 -23.47
C THR A 26 -29.82 -4.22 -22.81
N THR A 27 -29.40 -2.96 -22.80
CA THR A 27 -28.14 -2.52 -22.18
C THR A 27 -28.19 -2.58 -20.67
N LEU A 28 -29.32 -2.23 -20.02
CA LEU A 28 -29.48 -2.46 -18.59
C LEU A 28 -29.51 -3.94 -18.25
N SER A 29 -30.08 -4.81 -19.08
CA SER A 29 -29.99 -6.27 -18.86
C SER A 29 -28.57 -6.84 -18.98
N GLN A 30 -27.63 -6.07 -19.55
CA GLN A 30 -26.21 -6.40 -19.58
C GLN A 30 -25.46 -5.90 -18.34
N ILE A 31 -26.09 -5.06 -17.51
CA ILE A 31 -25.70 -4.83 -16.12
C ILE A 31 -26.36 -5.91 -15.27
N ARG A 32 -25.57 -6.61 -14.46
CA ARG A 32 -26.08 -7.67 -13.60
C ARG A 32 -26.63 -7.07 -12.31
N PHE A 33 -27.90 -7.35 -12.01
CA PHE A 33 -28.59 -6.84 -10.82
C PHE A 33 -28.75 -7.87 -9.70
N VAL A 34 -28.68 -9.16 -10.01
CA VAL A 34 -28.79 -10.25 -9.03
C VAL A 34 -27.39 -10.80 -8.73
N ASP A 35 -26.86 -10.46 -7.56
CA ASP A 35 -25.57 -10.95 -7.10
C ASP A 35 -25.74 -12.39 -6.57
N GLU A 36 -25.45 -13.38 -7.41
CA GLU A 36 -25.51 -14.81 -7.05
C GLU A 36 -24.55 -15.19 -5.91
N THR A 37 -23.65 -14.28 -5.51
CA THR A 37 -22.74 -14.47 -4.38
C THR A 37 -23.31 -14.02 -3.04
N ASP A 38 -24.44 -13.30 -3.05
CA ASP A 38 -25.22 -12.96 -1.86
C ASP A 38 -26.05 -14.19 -1.43
N ASP A 39 -25.56 -14.90 -0.41
CA ASP A 39 -26.21 -16.08 0.17
C ASP A 39 -27.56 -15.68 0.81
N ALA A 40 -28.65 -15.71 0.05
CA ALA A 40 -29.99 -15.33 0.55
C ALA A 40 -30.46 -16.16 1.77
N ASN A 41 -29.90 -17.37 1.97
CA ASN A 41 -30.35 -18.32 2.99
C ASN A 41 -29.23 -18.91 3.88
N GLY A 42 -27.98 -18.42 3.80
CA GLY A 42 -26.89 -18.91 4.66
C GLY A 42 -26.57 -20.41 4.54
N THR A 43 -26.94 -21.06 3.43
CA THR A 43 -26.77 -22.51 3.23
C THR A 43 -25.39 -22.91 2.70
N GLY A 44 -24.47 -21.95 2.48
CA GLY A 44 -23.07 -22.25 2.17
C GLY A 44 -22.85 -22.92 0.81
N LYS A 45 -23.81 -22.80 -0.12
CA LYS A 45 -23.72 -23.38 -1.48
C LYS A 45 -23.23 -22.39 -2.55
N ALA A 46 -22.62 -21.27 -2.17
CA ALA A 46 -21.87 -20.45 -3.11
C ALA A 46 -20.78 -21.32 -3.77
N LYS A 47 -20.95 -21.66 -5.04
CA LYS A 47 -20.08 -22.56 -5.80
C LYS A 47 -18.63 -22.07 -5.74
N VAL A 48 -17.78 -22.88 -5.12
CA VAL A 48 -16.32 -23.02 -5.22
C VAL A 48 -15.51 -21.72 -5.42
N ILE A 49 -14.76 -21.38 -4.37
CA ILE A 49 -13.73 -20.31 -4.25
C ILE A 49 -12.49 -20.64 -5.12
N GLY A 50 -12.68 -20.96 -6.39
CA GLY A 50 -11.61 -21.29 -7.34
C GLY A 50 -11.76 -20.62 -8.71
N ASP A 51 -12.88 -19.96 -8.95
CA ASP A 51 -13.23 -19.35 -10.25
C ASP A 51 -13.19 -17.81 -10.18
N ILE A 52 -12.23 -17.29 -9.40
CA ILE A 52 -12.10 -15.87 -9.06
C ILE A 52 -11.88 -14.96 -10.27
N ASN A 53 -11.46 -15.50 -11.42
CA ASN A 53 -11.17 -14.76 -12.64
C ASN A 53 -12.29 -14.80 -13.69
N ASP A 54 -13.34 -15.59 -13.48
CA ASP A 54 -14.44 -15.68 -14.44
C ASP A 54 -15.26 -14.38 -14.42
N SER A 55 -15.42 -13.80 -15.61
CA SER A 55 -16.16 -12.57 -15.83
C SER A 55 -17.67 -12.73 -15.64
N LYS A 56 -18.19 -13.95 -15.53
CA LYS A 56 -19.62 -14.24 -15.30
C LYS A 56 -20.17 -13.73 -13.96
N TYR A 57 -19.30 -13.35 -13.03
CA TYR A 57 -19.67 -12.78 -11.73
C TYR A 57 -19.35 -11.29 -11.61
N ASP A 58 -18.86 -10.65 -12.66
CA ASP A 58 -18.61 -9.20 -12.66
C ASP A 58 -19.92 -8.41 -12.89
N LEU A 59 -19.92 -7.12 -12.57
CA LEU A 59 -21.07 -6.23 -12.72
C LEU A 59 -21.60 -6.16 -14.17
N GLY A 60 -20.71 -6.15 -15.16
CA GLY A 60 -21.06 -6.08 -16.58
C GLY A 60 -20.87 -7.39 -17.33
N VAL A 61 -21.70 -7.66 -18.34
CA VAL A 61 -21.49 -8.75 -19.30
C VAL A 61 -20.33 -8.42 -20.25
N ASP A 62 -19.54 -9.42 -20.63
CA ASP A 62 -18.46 -9.25 -21.59
C ASP A 62 -18.99 -8.86 -22.98
N GLY A 63 -18.29 -7.95 -23.66
CA GLY A 63 -18.68 -7.36 -24.94
C GLY A 63 -19.78 -6.29 -24.89
N ALA A 64 -20.46 -6.11 -23.75
CA ALA A 64 -21.61 -5.20 -23.64
C ALA A 64 -21.25 -3.70 -23.75
N PHE A 65 -20.01 -3.34 -23.46
CA PHE A 65 -19.58 -1.94 -23.32
C PHE A 65 -18.84 -1.40 -24.55
N GLY A 66 -19.03 -2.01 -25.73
CA GLY A 66 -18.44 -1.61 -27.02
C GLY A 66 -18.71 -0.17 -27.48
N HIS A 67 -19.73 0.47 -26.93
CA HIS A 67 -20.11 1.85 -27.22
C HIS A 67 -19.44 2.87 -26.29
N TYR A 68 -18.72 2.42 -25.26
CA TYR A 68 -18.04 3.24 -24.27
C TYR A 68 -16.53 3.25 -24.52
N SER A 69 -15.88 4.37 -24.19
CA SER A 69 -14.43 4.51 -24.32
C SER A 69 -13.77 4.93 -23.01
N ILE A 70 -12.60 4.38 -22.74
CA ILE A 70 -11.74 4.67 -21.59
C ILE A 70 -10.45 5.32 -22.11
N LEU A 71 -10.08 6.47 -21.52
CA LEU A 71 -8.74 7.03 -21.69
C LEU A 71 -7.90 6.66 -20.47
N ILE A 72 -6.85 5.86 -20.67
CA ILE A 72 -5.89 5.53 -19.61
C ILE A 72 -4.72 6.51 -19.73
N ILE A 73 -4.57 7.36 -18.72
CA ILE A 73 -3.56 8.41 -18.63
C ILE A 73 -2.47 7.92 -17.69
N ILE A 74 -1.26 7.76 -18.22
CA ILE A 74 -0.12 7.19 -17.51
C ILE A 74 0.95 8.27 -17.43
N LEU A 75 1.20 8.80 -16.23
CA LEU A 75 2.09 9.97 -16.06
C LEU A 75 3.48 9.62 -15.50
N TYR A 76 3.62 8.43 -14.93
CA TYR A 76 4.89 7.96 -14.35
C TYR A 76 5.17 6.47 -14.60
N LEU A 77 4.16 5.61 -14.41
CA LEU A 77 4.34 4.18 -14.66
C LEU A 77 4.74 3.94 -16.12
N CYS A 78 5.46 2.86 -16.41
CA CYS A 78 6.00 2.58 -17.75
C CYS A 78 7.09 3.55 -18.25
N ARG A 79 7.74 4.34 -17.38
CA ARG A 79 9.08 4.87 -17.69
C ARG A 79 9.98 3.66 -17.86
N GLU A 80 10.46 3.41 -19.08
CA GLU A 80 11.34 2.28 -19.40
C GLU A 80 12.75 2.52 -18.84
N GLU A 81 12.85 2.86 -17.55
CA GLU A 81 14.09 3.16 -16.87
C GLU A 81 14.93 1.88 -16.84
N VAL A 82 16.22 2.03 -17.13
CA VAL A 82 17.19 0.95 -17.12
C VAL A 82 18.27 1.25 -16.09
N ASP A 83 18.73 0.21 -15.40
CA ASP A 83 19.88 0.30 -14.52
C ASP A 83 21.18 0.56 -15.32
N ASP A 84 22.28 0.80 -14.63
CA ASP A 84 23.62 1.00 -15.22
C ASP A 84 24.13 -0.18 -16.06
N LYS A 85 23.45 -1.32 -16.02
CA LYS A 85 23.74 -2.53 -16.81
C LYS A 85 22.79 -2.66 -18.02
N GLY A 86 21.92 -1.68 -18.25
CA GLY A 86 20.94 -1.66 -19.32
C GLY A 86 19.73 -2.57 -19.08
N LYS A 87 19.49 -3.03 -17.84
CA LYS A 87 18.32 -3.84 -17.47
C LYS A 87 17.18 -2.94 -17.01
N THR A 88 15.97 -3.13 -17.54
CA THR A 88 14.77 -2.42 -17.08
C THR A 88 14.60 -2.54 -15.56
N ILE A 89 14.50 -1.40 -14.87
CA ILE A 89 14.37 -1.28 -13.41
C ILE A 89 13.05 -1.92 -12.95
N ASP A 90 11.94 -1.57 -13.62
CA ASP A 90 10.62 -2.13 -13.34
C ASP A 90 10.10 -2.98 -14.51
N GLU A 91 10.71 -4.16 -14.71
CA GLU A 91 10.36 -5.10 -15.80
C GLU A 91 8.88 -5.54 -15.81
N TYR A 92 8.15 -5.25 -14.75
CA TYR A 92 6.74 -5.60 -14.56
C TYR A 92 5.76 -4.44 -14.65
N ILE A 93 6.24 -3.20 -14.74
CA ILE A 93 5.40 -2.00 -14.84
C ILE A 93 5.59 -1.42 -16.25
N THR A 94 5.19 -2.20 -17.26
CA THR A 94 5.34 -1.84 -18.67
C THR A 94 3.98 -1.79 -19.36
N GLU A 95 3.91 -1.09 -20.50
CA GLU A 95 2.72 -1.09 -21.34
C GLU A 95 2.36 -2.52 -21.81
N ASP A 96 3.36 -3.38 -22.02
CA ASP A 96 3.15 -4.79 -22.37
C ASP A 96 2.46 -5.56 -21.24
N VAL A 97 2.87 -5.38 -19.98
CA VAL A 97 2.18 -6.01 -18.84
C VAL A 97 0.76 -5.46 -18.70
N LEU A 98 0.56 -4.16 -18.91
CA LEU A 98 -0.78 -3.57 -18.86
C LEU A 98 -1.68 -4.13 -19.96
N CYS A 99 -1.17 -4.26 -21.19
CA CYS A 99 -1.92 -4.69 -22.37
C CYS A 99 -2.11 -6.20 -22.43
N ASN A 100 -1.03 -6.95 -22.31
CA ASN A 100 -0.95 -8.38 -22.55
C ASN A 100 -0.86 -9.20 -21.25
N GLY A 101 -0.48 -8.59 -20.14
CA GLY A 101 -0.51 -9.23 -18.84
C GLY A 101 0.57 -10.27 -18.62
N ARG A 102 0.50 -10.95 -17.48
CA ARG A 102 1.34 -12.12 -17.20
C ARG A 102 0.62 -13.40 -17.61
N VAL A 103 1.35 -14.35 -18.18
CA VAL A 103 0.84 -15.69 -18.49
C VAL A 103 0.90 -16.54 -17.22
N LEU A 104 -0.26 -16.85 -16.65
CA LEU A 104 -0.41 -17.77 -15.53
C LEU A 104 -1.19 -19.00 -15.99
N ASN A 105 -0.62 -20.19 -15.79
CA ASN A 105 -1.24 -21.47 -16.20
C ASN A 105 -1.72 -21.48 -17.67
N GLY A 106 -0.96 -20.85 -18.56
CA GLY A 106 -1.26 -20.77 -19.99
C GLY A 106 -2.32 -19.73 -20.39
N LYS A 107 -2.77 -18.87 -19.47
CA LYS A 107 -3.70 -17.76 -19.74
C LYS A 107 -3.08 -16.43 -19.37
N ALA A 108 -3.24 -15.45 -20.26
CA ALA A 108 -2.84 -14.07 -20.03
C ALA A 108 -3.91 -13.33 -19.20
N PHE A 109 -3.49 -12.57 -18.19
CA PHE A 109 -4.38 -11.73 -17.38
C PHE A 109 -3.84 -10.30 -17.36
N SER A 110 -4.62 -9.36 -17.90
CA SER A 110 -4.27 -7.94 -17.93
C SER A 110 -5.53 -7.06 -17.77
N PRO A 111 -5.39 -5.82 -17.27
CA PRO A 111 -6.49 -4.87 -17.26
C PRO A 111 -7.11 -4.64 -18.64
N ILE A 112 -6.29 -4.55 -19.70
CA ILE A 112 -6.77 -4.26 -21.05
C ILE A 112 -7.52 -5.44 -21.66
N LEU A 113 -7.07 -6.69 -21.44
CA LEU A 113 -7.82 -7.87 -21.85
C LEU A 113 -9.17 -7.95 -21.12
N LYS A 114 -9.19 -7.60 -19.82
CA LYS A 114 -10.39 -7.62 -18.98
C LYS A 114 -11.42 -6.56 -19.37
N LEU A 115 -10.96 -5.37 -19.75
CA LEU A 115 -11.83 -4.23 -20.06
C LEU A 115 -12.14 -4.10 -21.56
N GLY A 116 -11.17 -4.41 -22.41
CA GLY A 116 -11.20 -4.12 -23.84
C GLY A 116 -12.12 -5.00 -24.68
N SER A 117 -12.04 -4.83 -25.99
CA SER A 117 -12.87 -5.51 -27.00
C SER A 117 -12.24 -6.79 -27.57
N HIS A 118 -11.42 -7.48 -26.80
CA HIS A 118 -10.75 -8.70 -27.26
C HIS A 118 -11.71 -9.89 -27.35
N GLU A 119 -11.52 -10.73 -28.35
CA GLU A 119 -12.31 -11.95 -28.59
C GLU A 119 -11.41 -13.16 -28.80
N ILE A 120 -11.84 -14.32 -28.29
CA ILE A 120 -11.24 -15.63 -28.57
C ILE A 120 -12.35 -16.53 -29.13
N ASP A 121 -12.14 -17.11 -30.31
CA ASP A 121 -13.11 -17.96 -31.01
C ASP A 121 -14.50 -17.29 -31.20
N GLY A 122 -14.50 -15.98 -31.47
CA GLY A 122 -15.72 -15.19 -31.65
C GLY A 122 -16.51 -14.92 -30.36
N LYS A 123 -15.91 -15.16 -29.18
CA LYS A 123 -16.48 -14.84 -27.87
C LYS A 123 -15.69 -13.70 -27.22
N PRO A 124 -16.36 -12.61 -26.79
CA PRO A 124 -15.71 -11.58 -25.99
C PRO A 124 -15.14 -12.17 -24.70
N ILE A 125 -13.92 -11.75 -24.35
CA ILE A 125 -13.23 -12.13 -23.10
C ILE A 125 -13.04 -10.95 -22.13
N GLY A 126 -13.51 -9.76 -22.53
CA GLY A 126 -13.49 -8.53 -21.76
C GLY A 126 -14.77 -7.72 -21.95
N LYS A 127 -14.90 -6.58 -21.26
CA LYS A 127 -16.14 -5.79 -21.26
C LYS A 127 -16.49 -5.11 -22.58
N GLY A 128 -15.55 -4.99 -23.51
CA GLY A 128 -15.78 -4.40 -24.82
C GLY A 128 -15.33 -2.95 -24.97
N PHE A 129 -14.82 -2.32 -23.91
CA PHE A 129 -14.46 -0.89 -23.95
C PHE A 129 -13.45 -0.59 -25.07
N LYS A 130 -13.63 0.58 -25.70
CA LYS A 130 -12.59 1.16 -26.57
C LYS A 130 -11.56 1.86 -25.71
N ILE A 131 -10.33 1.39 -25.71
CA ILE A 131 -9.28 1.90 -24.82
C ILE A 131 -8.24 2.65 -25.64
N ALA A 132 -7.83 3.80 -25.13
CA ALA A 132 -6.70 4.58 -25.65
C ALA A 132 -5.80 5.03 -24.50
N PHE A 133 -4.58 5.44 -24.84
CA PHE A 133 -3.57 5.86 -23.87
C PHE A 133 -3.13 7.30 -24.11
N ALA A 134 -2.75 7.97 -23.02
CA ALA A 134 -2.01 9.22 -23.02
C ALA A 134 -0.85 9.11 -22.03
N TYR A 135 0.31 9.67 -22.37
CA TYR A 135 1.57 9.46 -21.63
C TYR A 135 2.16 10.75 -21.05
N ASP A 136 1.49 11.87 -21.30
CA ASP A 136 1.90 13.21 -20.87
C ASP A 136 0.65 14.11 -20.78
N TYR A 137 0.81 15.28 -20.16
CA TYR A 137 -0.31 16.21 -19.98
C TYR A 137 -0.92 16.72 -21.31
N LYS A 138 -0.12 16.94 -22.36
CA LYS A 138 -0.61 17.50 -23.63
C LYS A 138 -1.41 16.47 -24.41
N SER A 139 -0.92 15.23 -24.49
CA SER A 139 -1.66 14.12 -25.10
C SER A 139 -2.95 13.85 -24.32
N ALA A 140 -2.90 13.86 -22.99
CA ALA A 140 -4.08 13.71 -22.13
C ALA A 140 -5.13 14.80 -22.38
N ILE A 141 -4.75 16.08 -22.36
CA ILE A 141 -5.64 17.21 -22.63
C ILE A 141 -6.26 17.07 -24.03
N LYS A 142 -5.45 16.81 -25.06
CA LYS A 142 -5.92 16.64 -26.43
C LYS A 142 -6.97 15.53 -26.52
N GLU A 143 -6.73 14.41 -25.85
CA GLU A 143 -7.62 13.25 -25.88
C GLU A 143 -8.93 13.51 -25.14
N LEU A 144 -8.88 14.07 -23.92
CA LEU A 144 -10.09 14.47 -23.19
C LEU A 144 -10.92 15.49 -23.98
N MET A 145 -10.27 16.51 -24.54
CA MET A 145 -10.93 17.56 -25.35
C MET A 145 -11.56 17.03 -26.66
N SER A 146 -11.20 15.83 -27.12
CA SER A 146 -11.80 15.22 -28.32
C SER A 146 -13.26 14.83 -28.15
N GLY A 147 -13.72 14.72 -26.89
CA GLY A 147 -15.07 14.32 -26.53
C GLY A 147 -15.45 12.90 -26.93
N ARG A 148 -14.47 11.99 -26.98
CA ARG A 148 -14.64 10.57 -27.34
C ARG A 148 -14.77 9.64 -26.13
N TYR A 149 -14.38 10.10 -24.95
CA TYR A 149 -14.22 9.27 -23.76
C TYR A 149 -15.37 9.46 -22.78
N ARG A 150 -15.82 8.36 -22.17
CA ARG A 150 -16.83 8.40 -21.09
C ARG A 150 -16.18 8.48 -19.72
N MET A 151 -15.01 7.87 -19.57
CA MET A 151 -14.25 7.88 -18.34
C MET A 151 -12.74 7.94 -18.60
N THR A 152 -12.00 8.31 -17.55
CA THR A 152 -10.54 8.27 -17.57
C THR A 152 -9.97 7.60 -16.33
N PHE A 153 -8.91 6.81 -16.52
CA PHE A 153 -8.11 6.21 -15.46
C PHE A 153 -6.77 6.93 -15.45
N ILE A 154 -6.35 7.45 -14.29
CA ILE A 154 -5.19 8.34 -14.18
C ILE A 154 -4.23 7.76 -13.14
N THR A 155 -3.00 7.46 -13.55
CA THR A 155 -1.91 7.14 -12.62
C THR A 155 -1.08 8.39 -12.37
N CYS A 156 -0.75 8.65 -11.10
CA CYS A 156 -0.09 9.88 -10.70
C CYS A 156 1.45 9.77 -10.79
N SER A 157 2.10 10.89 -11.04
CA SER A 157 3.54 11.05 -11.03
C SER A 157 4.08 11.45 -9.66
N PRO A 158 5.40 11.36 -9.44
CA PRO A 158 6.02 11.87 -8.23
C PRO A 158 6.22 13.39 -8.23
N GLY A 159 5.90 14.08 -9.34
CA GLY A 159 6.03 15.54 -9.45
C GLY A 159 7.44 16.05 -9.78
N ASP A 160 8.30 15.22 -10.37
CA ASP A 160 9.65 15.59 -10.89
C ASP A 160 9.63 16.33 -12.23
N GLY A 161 8.48 16.38 -12.90
CA GLY A 161 8.35 16.97 -14.23
C GLY A 161 8.84 16.06 -15.37
N ILE A 162 9.13 14.78 -15.08
CA ILE A 162 9.43 13.76 -16.09
C ILE A 162 8.11 13.04 -16.43
N MET A 163 7.85 12.74 -17.70
CA MET A 163 6.62 12.04 -18.11
C MET A 163 6.88 10.54 -18.31
N ALA A 164 5.82 9.75 -18.49
CA ALA A 164 5.94 8.29 -18.66
C ALA A 164 6.72 7.89 -19.92
N LYS A 165 6.65 8.71 -20.98
CA LYS A 165 7.37 8.51 -22.23
C LYS A 165 7.99 9.82 -22.71
N GLU A 166 8.86 9.73 -23.71
CA GLU A 166 9.43 10.89 -24.40
C GLU A 166 8.30 11.83 -24.87
N CYS A 167 8.42 13.11 -24.51
CA CYS A 167 7.42 14.12 -24.78
C CYS A 167 8.10 15.48 -25.03
N ASP A 168 7.30 16.48 -25.38
CA ASP A 168 7.83 17.84 -25.62
C ASP A 168 8.43 18.43 -24.33
N ASN A 169 9.53 19.17 -24.47
CA ASN A 169 10.23 19.82 -23.34
C ASN A 169 9.36 20.80 -22.53
N ASP A 170 8.21 21.22 -23.06
CA ASP A 170 7.25 22.10 -22.36
C ASP A 170 6.12 21.33 -21.67
N ALA A 171 6.12 20.00 -21.66
CA ALA A 171 5.04 19.18 -21.10
C ALA A 171 4.74 19.54 -19.62
N ASN A 172 5.77 19.74 -18.81
CA ASN A 172 5.65 20.14 -17.40
C ASN A 172 5.00 21.52 -17.15
N GLN A 173 4.70 22.28 -18.21
CA GLN A 173 3.98 23.55 -18.12
C GLN A 173 2.45 23.41 -18.20
N TYR A 174 1.95 22.17 -18.34
CA TYR A 174 0.52 21.87 -18.55
C TYR A 174 -0.13 21.15 -17.38
N ALA A 175 0.54 20.94 -16.24
CA ALA A 175 -0.05 20.23 -15.10
C ALA A 175 -1.35 20.90 -14.60
N ASP A 176 -1.32 22.23 -14.42
CA ASP A 176 -2.50 23.03 -14.02
C ASP A 176 -3.63 22.94 -15.07
N ALA A 177 -3.30 22.99 -16.36
CA ALA A 177 -4.25 22.84 -17.46
C ALA A 177 -4.84 21.42 -17.53
N PHE A 178 -4.03 20.41 -17.23
CA PHE A 178 -4.43 19.01 -17.22
C PHE A 178 -5.45 18.74 -16.11
N VAL A 179 -5.15 19.10 -14.85
CA VAL A 179 -6.09 18.88 -13.74
C VAL A 179 -7.39 19.69 -13.94
N SER A 180 -7.30 20.86 -14.58
CA SER A 180 -8.47 21.64 -14.98
C SER A 180 -9.31 20.96 -16.06
N CYS A 181 -8.66 20.33 -17.04
CA CYS A 181 -9.33 19.54 -18.07
C CYS A 181 -10.04 18.32 -17.47
N VAL A 182 -9.40 17.62 -16.52
CA VAL A 182 -10.02 16.51 -15.78
C VAL A 182 -11.20 16.99 -14.94
N HIS A 183 -11.10 18.18 -14.33
CA HIS A 183 -12.21 18.78 -13.57
C HIS A 183 -13.41 19.07 -14.48
N GLU A 184 -13.19 19.77 -15.59
CA GLU A 184 -14.21 20.05 -16.59
C GLU A 184 -14.86 18.77 -17.14
N PHE A 185 -14.04 17.75 -17.41
CA PHE A 185 -14.52 16.45 -17.84
C PHE A 185 -15.44 15.80 -16.79
N ASN A 186 -15.06 15.84 -15.51
CA ASN A 186 -15.86 15.27 -14.43
C ASN A 186 -17.16 16.05 -14.21
N ILE A 187 -17.12 17.39 -14.15
CA ILE A 187 -18.34 18.17 -13.89
C ILE A 187 -19.37 18.08 -15.01
N ARG A 188 -18.94 17.66 -16.20
CA ARG A 188 -19.78 17.37 -17.38
C ARG A 188 -20.27 15.91 -17.45
N GLY A 189 -20.03 15.11 -16.41
CA GLY A 189 -20.55 13.74 -16.28
C GLY A 189 -19.54 12.64 -16.53
N GLY A 190 -18.28 12.98 -16.83
CA GLY A 190 -17.21 12.02 -17.05
C GLY A 190 -16.79 11.30 -15.77
N GLY A 191 -16.67 9.97 -15.86
CA GLY A 191 -16.16 9.16 -14.75
C GLY A 191 -14.64 9.34 -14.57
N VAL A 192 -14.16 9.54 -13.35
CA VAL A 192 -12.73 9.70 -13.07
C VAL A 192 -12.24 8.66 -12.07
N PHE A 193 -11.19 7.93 -12.43
CA PHE A 193 -10.51 7.00 -11.53
C PHE A 193 -9.08 7.48 -11.30
N TRP A 194 -8.81 7.97 -10.09
CA TRP A 194 -7.47 8.28 -9.62
C TRP A 194 -6.82 7.04 -9.01
N PHE A 195 -5.74 6.58 -9.63
CA PHE A 195 -4.82 5.60 -9.06
C PHE A 195 -3.65 6.34 -8.43
N LEU A 196 -3.55 6.19 -7.11
CA LEU A 196 -2.52 6.76 -6.27
C LEU A 196 -1.57 5.64 -5.81
N GLU A 197 -0.40 6.01 -5.30
CA GLU A 197 0.52 5.12 -4.60
C GLU A 197 1.07 5.87 -3.38
N ASN A 198 2.07 5.36 -2.67
CA ASN A 198 2.74 6.09 -1.60
C ASN A 198 3.27 7.44 -2.09
N TYR A 199 3.29 8.44 -1.20
CA TYR A 199 3.94 9.70 -1.50
C TYR A 199 5.42 9.47 -1.91
N PRO A 200 5.94 10.12 -2.98
CA PRO A 200 5.38 11.27 -3.69
C PRO A 200 4.48 10.98 -4.91
N PHE A 201 4.16 9.73 -5.24
CA PHE A 201 3.42 9.28 -6.43
C PHE A 201 1.90 9.61 -6.39
N THR A 202 1.58 10.85 -6.06
CA THR A 202 0.23 11.38 -5.84
C THR A 202 0.07 12.79 -6.41
N TYR A 203 1.03 13.27 -7.21
CA TYR A 203 1.15 14.68 -7.57
C TYR A 203 -0.11 15.29 -8.15
N GLU A 204 -0.67 14.69 -9.19
CA GLU A 204 -1.79 15.26 -9.94
C GLU A 204 -3.08 15.22 -9.15
N ALA A 205 -3.30 14.18 -8.35
CA ALA A 205 -4.44 14.13 -7.45
C ALA A 205 -4.33 15.21 -6.37
N ASP A 206 -3.17 15.34 -5.72
CA ASP A 206 -2.94 16.41 -4.74
C ASP A 206 -3.16 17.80 -5.37
N LEU A 207 -2.65 18.04 -6.58
CA LEU A 207 -2.85 19.28 -7.31
C LEU A 207 -4.34 19.51 -7.65
N TYR A 208 -5.04 18.48 -8.12
CA TYR A 208 -6.47 18.52 -8.44
C TYR A 208 -7.30 18.91 -7.20
N PHE A 209 -7.14 18.18 -6.10
CA PHE A 209 -7.94 18.44 -4.89
C PHE A 209 -7.57 19.78 -4.24
N LYS A 210 -6.29 20.17 -4.28
CA LYS A 210 -5.85 21.46 -3.76
C LYS A 210 -6.46 22.62 -4.55
N THR A 211 -6.50 22.50 -5.87
CA THR A 211 -7.02 23.54 -6.77
C THR A 211 -8.53 23.72 -6.65
N PHE A 212 -9.30 22.62 -6.63
CA PHE A 212 -10.76 22.69 -6.72
C PHE A 212 -11.48 22.55 -5.37
N TYR A 213 -10.81 22.02 -4.34
CA TYR A 213 -11.42 21.75 -3.04
C TYR A 213 -10.62 22.26 -1.83
N GLY A 214 -9.40 22.80 -2.05
CA GLY A 214 -8.60 23.47 -1.02
C GLY A 214 -7.79 22.56 -0.11
N PHE A 215 -7.64 21.27 -0.44
CA PHE A 215 -6.84 20.31 0.32
C PHE A 215 -6.12 19.31 -0.60
N GLU A 216 -4.99 18.75 -0.16
CA GLU A 216 -4.29 17.70 -0.91
C GLU A 216 -4.89 16.32 -0.60
N ALA A 217 -4.86 15.39 -1.57
CA ALA A 217 -5.40 14.04 -1.41
C ALA A 217 -4.69 13.28 -0.28
N VAL A 218 -3.37 13.43 -0.18
CA VAL A 218 -2.56 12.79 0.87
C VAL A 218 -2.69 13.55 2.19
N GLY A 219 -3.14 12.84 3.23
CA GLY A 219 -3.24 13.35 4.60
C GLY A 219 -1.93 13.27 5.39
N ASP A 220 -1.06 12.31 5.08
CA ASP A 220 0.27 12.17 5.69
C ASP A 220 1.32 11.79 4.63
N LYS A 221 2.15 12.76 4.24
CA LYS A 221 3.24 12.59 3.25
C LYS A 221 4.45 11.83 3.79
N GLU A 222 4.53 11.69 5.11
CA GLU A 222 5.62 10.99 5.76
C GLU A 222 5.32 9.52 6.00
N TYR A 223 4.03 9.15 6.04
CA TYR A 223 3.57 7.78 6.28
C TYR A 223 3.19 7.07 4.97
N SER A 224 3.82 5.91 4.74
CA SER A 224 3.46 4.97 3.68
C SER A 224 2.92 3.72 4.34
N ILE A 225 1.76 3.26 3.90
CA ILE A 225 1.15 2.01 4.39
C ILE A 225 1.74 0.86 3.58
N LYS A 226 2.18 -0.20 4.25
CA LYS A 226 2.80 -1.34 3.55
C LYS A 226 1.78 -2.08 2.67
N GLY A 227 0.57 -2.26 3.19
CA GLY A 227 -0.46 -3.10 2.58
C GLY A 227 -0.05 -4.58 2.53
N GLY A 228 -0.61 -5.31 1.57
CA GLY A 228 -0.26 -6.72 1.30
C GLY A 228 -1.26 -7.76 1.81
N ASN A 229 -2.35 -7.34 2.46
CA ASN A 229 -3.40 -8.24 2.92
C ASN A 229 -4.63 -8.22 2.00
N VAL A 230 -5.56 -9.15 2.25
CA VAL A 230 -6.81 -9.26 1.50
C VAL A 230 -7.98 -8.80 2.38
N MET A 231 -8.67 -7.77 1.92
CA MET A 231 -9.88 -7.24 2.55
C MET A 231 -11.09 -8.13 2.25
N VAL A 232 -12.07 -8.17 3.16
CA VAL A 232 -13.28 -8.99 3.02
C VAL A 232 -14.54 -8.11 3.01
N ARG A 233 -15.56 -8.50 2.22
CA ARG A 233 -16.84 -7.79 2.19
C ARG A 233 -17.50 -7.82 3.57
N SER A 234 -17.82 -6.65 4.10
CA SER A 234 -18.63 -6.47 5.30
C SER A 234 -20.12 -6.33 4.95
N LYS A 235 -20.99 -6.73 5.88
CA LYS A 235 -22.44 -6.46 5.81
C LYS A 235 -22.81 -5.11 6.42
N GLU A 236 -21.86 -4.48 7.11
CA GLU A 236 -22.05 -3.16 7.71
C GLU A 236 -21.96 -2.07 6.65
N ASN A 237 -22.55 -0.90 6.94
CA ASN A 237 -22.52 0.26 6.03
C ASN A 237 -21.21 1.06 6.13
N VAL A 238 -20.40 0.81 7.16
CA VAL A 238 -19.11 1.46 7.39
C VAL A 238 -18.03 0.38 7.46
N PRO A 239 -16.94 0.48 6.67
CA PRO A 239 -15.88 -0.51 6.71
C PRO A 239 -15.09 -0.43 8.02
N THR A 240 -14.72 -1.59 8.56
CA THR A 240 -13.70 -1.75 9.60
C THR A 240 -12.34 -2.09 8.97
N PRO A 241 -11.21 -2.04 9.71
CA PRO A 241 -9.90 -2.43 9.15
C PRO A 241 -9.95 -3.81 8.48
N GLY A 242 -9.36 -3.93 7.29
CA GLY A 242 -9.37 -5.15 6.48
C GLY A 242 -10.71 -5.49 5.82
N HIS A 243 -11.62 -4.52 5.67
CA HIS A 243 -12.95 -4.74 5.11
C HIS A 243 -13.35 -3.67 4.09
N PHE A 244 -14.27 -4.05 3.19
CA PHE A 244 -14.97 -3.13 2.28
C PHE A 244 -16.48 -3.30 2.39
N VAL A 245 -17.25 -2.28 2.00
CA VAL A 245 -18.71 -2.25 2.14
C VAL A 245 -19.40 -2.20 0.78
N SER A 246 -20.71 -2.48 0.78
CA SER A 246 -21.51 -2.36 -0.44
C SER A 246 -21.88 -0.91 -0.75
N ILE A 247 -21.74 -0.52 -2.02
CA ILE A 247 -22.13 0.81 -2.54
C ILE A 247 -23.04 0.62 -3.76
N GLY A 248 -24.17 1.32 -3.77
CA GLY A 248 -25.24 1.18 -4.77
C GLY A 248 -26.34 0.19 -4.36
N GLY A 249 -27.32 -0.05 -5.23
CA GLY A 249 -28.14 -1.27 -5.19
C GLY A 249 -29.33 -1.32 -4.23
N LYS A 250 -30.04 -0.22 -3.96
CA LYS A 250 -31.43 -0.39 -3.48
C LYS A 250 -32.24 -0.90 -4.68
N ALA A 251 -32.78 -2.12 -4.62
CA ALA A 251 -33.48 -2.79 -5.73
C ALA A 251 -34.68 -2.01 -6.33
N MET A 252 -35.11 -0.93 -5.68
CA MET A 252 -36.20 -0.03 -6.10
C MET A 252 -35.70 1.37 -6.52
N ASP A 253 -34.39 1.61 -6.49
CA ASP A 253 -33.77 2.88 -6.85
C ASP A 253 -33.12 2.76 -8.24
N TYR A 254 -33.94 3.03 -9.26
CA TYR A 254 -33.54 2.98 -10.66
C TYR A 254 -32.43 4.00 -11.02
N THR A 255 -32.13 4.95 -10.13
CA THR A 255 -31.06 5.95 -10.31
C THR A 255 -29.70 5.48 -9.77
N LYS A 256 -29.68 4.39 -8.98
CA LYS A 256 -28.48 3.82 -8.33
C LYS A 256 -28.38 2.31 -8.51
N LEU A 257 -28.68 1.83 -9.72
CA LEU A 257 -28.81 0.41 -10.04
C LEU A 257 -27.50 -0.37 -9.92
N SER A 258 -26.37 0.24 -10.31
CA SER A 258 -25.06 -0.43 -10.28
C SER A 258 -24.51 -0.61 -8.85
N LYS A 259 -24.44 -1.87 -8.40
CA LYS A 259 -23.75 -2.29 -7.17
C LYS A 259 -22.24 -2.39 -7.45
N LEU A 260 -21.44 -1.45 -6.94
CA LEU A 260 -20.00 -1.36 -7.22
C LEU A 260 -19.25 -2.64 -6.78
N ASP A 261 -19.64 -3.23 -5.66
CA ASP A 261 -19.03 -4.44 -5.12
C ASP A 261 -19.56 -5.74 -5.75
N PHE A 262 -20.39 -5.71 -6.80
CA PHE A 262 -21.06 -6.89 -7.37
C PHE A 262 -20.14 -8.10 -7.57
N GLY A 263 -20.47 -9.25 -6.97
CA GLY A 263 -19.70 -10.49 -7.08
C GLY A 263 -18.30 -10.48 -6.45
N ILE A 264 -17.94 -9.42 -5.72
CA ILE A 264 -16.66 -9.28 -5.01
C ILE A 264 -16.81 -9.70 -3.54
N LYS A 265 -16.18 -10.81 -3.14
CA LYS A 265 -16.11 -11.22 -1.72
C LYS A 265 -14.85 -10.74 -1.00
N ARG A 266 -13.77 -10.57 -1.77
CA ARG A 266 -12.42 -10.29 -1.30
C ARG A 266 -11.76 -9.32 -2.27
N ILE A 267 -10.95 -8.39 -1.76
CA ILE A 267 -10.17 -7.44 -2.56
C ILE A 267 -8.78 -7.37 -1.96
N PHE A 268 -7.73 -7.59 -2.74
CA PHE A 268 -6.37 -7.31 -2.33
C PHE A 268 -6.19 -5.80 -2.11
N GLU A 269 -5.67 -5.39 -0.95
CA GLU A 269 -5.61 -3.96 -0.58
C GLU A 269 -4.59 -3.16 -1.41
N GLY A 270 -3.63 -3.85 -2.02
CA GLY A 270 -2.50 -3.26 -2.72
C GLY A 270 -1.23 -3.34 -1.88
N ARG A 271 -0.09 -2.98 -2.46
CA ARG A 271 1.16 -2.72 -1.73
C ARG A 271 1.48 -1.24 -1.85
N THR A 272 2.26 -0.69 -0.91
CA THR A 272 2.77 0.70 -0.99
C THR A 272 1.70 1.80 -1.09
N LEU A 273 0.77 1.85 -0.14
CA LEU A 273 -0.35 2.80 -0.17
C LEU A 273 0.02 4.16 0.46
N CYS A 274 -0.69 5.22 0.06
CA CYS A 274 -0.69 6.51 0.76
C CYS A 274 -1.82 6.61 1.79
N VAL A 275 -1.66 7.52 2.76
CA VAL A 275 -2.73 7.91 3.69
C VAL A 275 -3.57 9.01 3.06
N LEU A 276 -4.86 8.76 2.84
CA LEU A 276 -5.79 9.76 2.34
C LEU A 276 -6.22 10.75 3.43
N ASN A 277 -6.57 11.96 3.01
CA ASN A 277 -7.19 12.96 3.87
C ASN A 277 -8.70 12.65 4.07
N GLU A 278 -9.00 11.53 4.75
CA GLU A 278 -10.35 10.93 4.86
C GLU A 278 -11.44 11.96 5.21
N HIS A 279 -11.21 12.77 6.24
CA HIS A 279 -12.17 13.78 6.72
C HIS A 279 -12.50 14.84 5.65
N GLU A 280 -11.47 15.33 4.94
CA GLU A 280 -11.67 16.35 3.92
C GLU A 280 -12.40 15.77 2.69
N PHE A 281 -12.12 14.52 2.34
CA PHE A 281 -12.83 13.80 1.29
C PHE A 281 -14.31 13.57 1.64
N GLU A 282 -14.61 13.12 2.86
CA GLU A 282 -15.99 12.97 3.33
C GLU A 282 -16.76 14.30 3.26
N ARG A 283 -16.12 15.43 3.60
CA ARG A 283 -16.72 16.77 3.52
C ARG A 283 -17.17 17.16 2.11
N ILE A 284 -16.48 16.67 1.08
CA ILE A 284 -16.83 16.93 -0.33
C ILE A 284 -17.62 15.78 -0.97
N GLY A 285 -18.19 14.90 -0.16
CA GLY A 285 -19.16 13.88 -0.58
C GLY A 285 -18.58 12.53 -0.97
N PHE A 286 -17.29 12.27 -0.70
CA PHE A 286 -16.75 10.91 -0.81
C PHE A 286 -17.22 10.03 0.35
N ARG A 287 -17.23 8.73 0.10
CA ARG A 287 -17.50 7.68 1.09
C ARG A 287 -16.36 6.68 1.07
N ILE A 288 -15.97 6.22 2.25
CA ILE A 288 -14.99 5.14 2.36
C ILE A 288 -15.65 3.84 1.88
N PHE A 289 -15.14 3.28 0.79
CA PHE A 289 -15.56 1.99 0.27
C PHE A 289 -14.79 0.85 0.95
N ALA A 290 -13.48 1.03 1.16
CA ALA A 290 -12.61 0.02 1.76
C ALA A 290 -11.60 0.64 2.73
N LYS A 291 -11.35 -0.07 3.84
CA LYS A 291 -10.23 0.21 4.76
C LYS A 291 -9.23 -0.93 4.71
N GLU A 292 -7.97 -0.58 4.50
CA GLU A 292 -6.86 -1.53 4.59
C GLU A 292 -6.67 -2.02 6.03
N SER A 293 -5.81 -3.02 6.20
CA SER A 293 -5.68 -3.80 7.43
C SER A 293 -5.16 -3.03 8.64
N GLU A 294 -4.42 -1.94 8.44
CA GLU A 294 -3.97 -1.00 9.48
C GLU A 294 -5.05 0.05 9.84
N GLY A 295 -6.13 0.14 9.05
CA GLY A 295 -7.34 0.93 9.37
C GLY A 295 -7.55 2.24 8.60
N ASN A 296 -6.67 2.57 7.66
CA ASN A 296 -6.78 3.73 6.79
C ASN A 296 -7.68 3.42 5.58
N ALA A 297 -8.30 4.43 4.99
CA ALA A 297 -9.05 4.28 3.75
C ALA A 297 -8.10 3.96 2.60
N SER A 298 -8.32 2.81 1.94
CA SER A 298 -7.58 2.41 0.74
C SER A 298 -8.35 2.70 -0.54
N ILE A 299 -9.69 2.75 -0.45
CA ILE A 299 -10.56 3.10 -1.56
C ILE A 299 -11.66 4.03 -1.06
N MET A 300 -11.75 5.21 -1.67
CA MET A 300 -12.85 6.15 -1.46
C MET A 300 -13.57 6.42 -2.78
N VAL A 301 -14.89 6.55 -2.72
CA VAL A 301 -15.70 6.79 -3.93
C VAL A 301 -16.65 7.96 -3.71
N ARG A 302 -16.90 8.71 -4.78
CA ARG A 302 -17.93 9.75 -4.83
C ARG A 302 -19.01 9.32 -5.79
N GLU A 303 -20.19 9.10 -5.25
CA GLU A 303 -21.40 8.89 -6.05
C GLU A 303 -21.82 10.21 -6.72
N LYS A 304 -22.56 10.09 -7.82
CA LYS A 304 -23.26 11.22 -8.41
C LYS A 304 -24.30 11.75 -7.40
N GLN A 305 -24.35 13.07 -7.24
CA GLN A 305 -25.37 13.73 -6.42
C GLN A 305 -26.66 13.93 -7.23
N GLU A 306 -27.80 13.90 -6.54
CA GLU A 306 -29.10 14.23 -7.14
C GLU A 306 -29.05 15.66 -7.72
N ASP A 307 -29.63 15.86 -8.90
CA ASP A 307 -29.62 17.12 -9.67
C ASP A 307 -28.24 17.65 -10.13
N SER A 308 -27.16 16.92 -9.88
CA SER A 308 -25.83 17.26 -10.39
C SER A 308 -25.55 16.54 -11.70
N ARG A 309 -24.83 17.20 -12.63
CA ARG A 309 -24.27 16.55 -13.82
C ARG A 309 -22.90 15.95 -13.58
N GLU A 310 -22.33 16.09 -12.38
CA GLU A 310 -20.99 15.59 -12.09
C GLU A 310 -20.92 14.05 -12.18
N GLY A 311 -19.86 13.55 -12.80
CA GLY A 311 -19.58 12.13 -12.94
C GLY A 311 -19.12 11.50 -11.63
N ARG A 312 -19.24 10.17 -11.55
CA ARG A 312 -18.71 9.39 -10.42
C ARG A 312 -17.19 9.47 -10.37
N MET A 313 -16.62 9.40 -9.16
CA MET A 313 -15.17 9.43 -8.96
C MET A 313 -14.71 8.32 -8.01
N ILE A 314 -13.54 7.73 -8.29
CA ILE A 314 -12.88 6.75 -7.42
C ILE A 314 -11.45 7.21 -7.13
N LEU A 315 -11.04 7.05 -5.87
CA LEU A 315 -9.66 7.13 -5.40
C LEU A 315 -9.28 5.73 -4.91
N ASP A 316 -8.26 5.13 -5.50
CA ASP A 316 -7.65 3.88 -5.02
C ASP A 316 -6.17 4.14 -4.75
N THR A 317 -5.72 3.81 -3.54
CA THR A 317 -4.37 4.09 -3.05
C THR A 317 -3.30 3.11 -3.56
N ALA A 318 -3.62 2.22 -4.50
CA ALA A 318 -2.71 1.24 -5.08
C ALA A 318 -2.76 1.19 -6.61
N ALA A 319 -1.97 2.04 -7.28
CA ALA A 319 -1.81 2.01 -8.73
C ALA A 319 -1.18 0.70 -9.22
N SER A 320 -0.32 0.10 -8.39
CA SER A 320 0.28 -1.24 -8.55
C SER A 320 -0.72 -2.37 -8.84
N LYS A 321 -2.02 -2.23 -8.49
CA LYS A 321 -3.12 -3.13 -8.87
C LYS A 321 -3.29 -3.31 -10.38
N LEU A 322 -2.90 -2.33 -11.18
CA LEU A 322 -2.96 -2.41 -12.64
C LEU A 322 -1.85 -3.28 -13.24
N PHE A 323 -0.79 -3.58 -12.48
CA PHE A 323 0.41 -4.23 -12.99
C PHE A 323 0.76 -5.47 -12.17
N LEU A 324 1.23 -5.28 -10.94
CA LEU A 324 1.81 -6.33 -10.11
C LEU A 324 0.76 -7.24 -9.50
N GLU A 325 -0.41 -6.68 -9.18
CA GLU A 325 -1.40 -7.30 -8.29
C GLU A 325 -2.72 -7.60 -8.98
N PHE A 326 -2.76 -7.46 -10.30
CA PHE A 326 -3.98 -7.67 -11.06
C PHE A 326 -4.59 -9.06 -10.87
N THR A 327 -3.73 -10.06 -10.64
CA THR A 327 -4.10 -11.47 -10.43
C THR A 327 -4.34 -11.83 -8.97
N GLU A 328 -4.18 -10.88 -8.04
CA GLU A 328 -4.49 -11.08 -6.62
C GLU A 328 -6.02 -11.13 -6.39
N ASP A 329 -6.42 -11.66 -5.23
CA ASP A 329 -7.81 -11.95 -4.90
C ASP A 329 -8.76 -10.76 -5.15
N GLY A 330 -9.62 -10.91 -6.17
CA GLY A 330 -10.69 -9.97 -6.50
C GLY A 330 -10.26 -8.68 -7.21
N THR A 331 -8.96 -8.43 -7.41
CA THR A 331 -8.46 -7.20 -8.05
C THR A 331 -8.99 -7.03 -9.47
N ALA A 332 -8.91 -8.05 -10.32
CA ALA A 332 -9.41 -7.97 -11.70
C ALA A 332 -10.92 -7.67 -11.76
N ARG A 333 -11.71 -8.20 -10.82
CA ARG A 333 -13.15 -7.92 -10.73
C ARG A 333 -13.42 -6.52 -10.21
N TRP A 334 -12.66 -6.06 -9.21
CA TRP A 334 -12.71 -4.68 -8.73
C TRP A 334 -12.48 -3.68 -9.87
N ILE A 335 -11.39 -3.82 -10.62
CA ILE A 335 -11.08 -2.95 -11.77
C ILE A 335 -12.19 -2.99 -12.82
N SER A 336 -12.71 -4.19 -13.11
CA SER A 336 -13.81 -4.35 -14.06
C SER A 336 -15.10 -3.68 -13.59
N ASN A 337 -15.47 -3.83 -12.32
CA ASN A 337 -16.68 -3.25 -11.77
C ASN A 337 -16.56 -1.73 -11.67
N ALA A 338 -15.40 -1.22 -11.27
CA ALA A 338 -15.10 0.20 -11.24
C ALA A 338 -15.29 0.85 -12.61
N ALA A 339 -14.79 0.23 -13.69
CA ALA A 339 -14.99 0.72 -15.05
C ALA A 339 -16.48 0.80 -15.43
N VAL A 340 -17.23 -0.28 -15.18
CA VAL A 340 -18.68 -0.32 -15.46
C VAL A 340 -19.43 0.72 -14.62
N TRP A 341 -19.09 0.84 -13.33
CA TRP A 341 -19.72 1.78 -12.42
C TRP A 341 -19.44 3.24 -12.81
N LEU A 342 -18.23 3.56 -13.26
CA LEU A 342 -17.87 4.90 -13.74
C LEU A 342 -18.56 5.30 -15.05
N CYS A 343 -19.19 4.37 -15.78
CA CYS A 343 -19.94 4.70 -16.99
C CYS A 343 -21.15 5.58 -16.73
N ASN A 344 -21.76 5.54 -15.55
CA ASN A 344 -23.11 6.07 -15.33
C ASN A 344 -24.07 5.61 -16.44
N THR A 345 -24.04 4.31 -16.75
CA THR A 345 -24.80 3.73 -17.86
C THR A 345 -26.28 4.01 -17.71
N GLU A 346 -26.80 4.05 -16.48
CA GLU A 346 -28.21 4.32 -16.23
C GLU A 346 -28.66 5.64 -16.90
N GLU A 347 -27.96 6.73 -16.63
CA GLU A 347 -28.29 8.06 -17.18
C GLU A 347 -27.99 8.18 -18.67
N PHE A 348 -26.84 7.67 -19.12
CA PHE A 348 -26.49 7.76 -20.54
C PHE A 348 -27.52 7.02 -21.41
N GLU A 349 -28.02 5.89 -20.93
CA GLU A 349 -29.06 5.15 -21.65
C GLU A 349 -30.41 5.87 -21.67
N GLU A 350 -30.75 6.62 -20.60
CA GLU A 350 -31.92 7.51 -20.60
C GLU A 350 -31.78 8.64 -21.62
N GLU A 351 -30.60 9.26 -21.70
CA GLU A 351 -30.32 10.30 -22.70
C GLU A 351 -30.35 9.74 -24.12
N ARG A 352 -29.79 8.54 -24.32
CA ARG A 352 -29.75 7.85 -25.61
C ARG A 352 -31.12 7.36 -26.07
N LEU A 353 -32.05 7.10 -25.15
CA LEU A 353 -33.45 6.84 -25.49
C LEU A 353 -34.10 8.07 -26.16
N LEU A 354 -33.72 9.27 -25.73
CA LEU A 354 -34.23 10.53 -26.29
C LEU A 354 -33.49 10.90 -27.60
N ASP A 355 -32.19 10.61 -27.69
CA ASP A 355 -31.39 10.77 -28.91
C ASP A 355 -30.58 9.51 -29.23
N ASN A 356 -31.07 8.72 -30.18
CA ASN A 356 -30.43 7.46 -30.60
C ASN A 356 -29.08 7.64 -31.32
N LYS A 357 -28.70 8.88 -31.69
CA LYS A 357 -27.39 9.19 -32.28
C LYS A 357 -26.36 9.62 -31.24
N LEU A 358 -26.77 9.75 -29.97
CA LEU A 358 -25.89 10.17 -28.90
C LEU A 358 -24.74 9.17 -28.74
N VAL A 359 -23.52 9.72 -28.69
CA VAL A 359 -22.30 8.97 -28.39
C VAL A 359 -21.96 9.11 -26.92
N SER A 360 -21.35 8.09 -26.33
CA SER A 360 -21.02 8.06 -24.89
C SER A 360 -19.95 9.08 -24.46
N GLY A 361 -19.21 9.64 -25.40
CA GLY A 361 -18.13 10.58 -25.09
C GLY A 361 -18.65 11.90 -24.52
N ILE A 362 -17.96 12.40 -23.49
CA ILE A 362 -18.30 13.68 -22.83
C ILE A 362 -17.87 14.86 -23.70
N LYS A 363 -18.80 15.75 -24.04
CA LYS A 363 -18.49 16.93 -24.87
C LYS A 363 -17.73 17.99 -24.08
N MET A 364 -16.54 18.32 -24.57
CA MET A 364 -15.63 19.31 -24.00
C MET A 364 -15.58 20.61 -24.80
N ASP A 365 -16.61 20.85 -25.61
CA ASP A 365 -16.75 22.08 -26.38
C ASP A 365 -16.79 23.29 -25.44
N GLU A 366 -16.20 24.41 -25.88
CA GLU A 366 -16.14 25.69 -25.17
C GLU A 366 -15.33 25.70 -23.87
N VAL A 367 -14.66 24.60 -23.51
CA VAL A 367 -13.75 24.56 -22.35
C VAL A 367 -12.51 25.43 -22.63
N VAL A 368 -12.27 26.38 -21.73
CA VAL A 368 -11.05 27.21 -21.71
C VAL A 368 -10.20 26.77 -20.53
N LEU A 369 -8.97 26.33 -20.82
CA LEU A 369 -8.03 25.89 -19.82
C LEU A 369 -7.08 27.03 -19.40
N PRO A 370 -6.51 26.99 -18.18
CA PRO A 370 -5.48 27.92 -17.75
C PRO A 370 -4.30 28.01 -18.72
N ASP A 371 -3.65 29.18 -18.73
CA ASP A 371 -2.41 29.40 -19.48
C ASP A 371 -1.28 28.49 -18.99
N LYS A 372 -0.30 28.25 -19.88
CA LYS A 372 0.90 27.47 -19.55
C LYS A 372 1.61 28.06 -18.34
N LYS A 373 1.87 27.22 -17.35
CA LYS A 373 2.58 27.58 -16.13
C LYS A 373 3.47 26.43 -15.69
N MET A 374 4.73 26.74 -15.40
CA MET A 374 5.66 25.76 -14.87
C MET A 374 5.06 25.12 -13.61
N MET A 375 4.96 23.79 -13.61
CA MET A 375 4.48 23.06 -12.45
C MET A 375 5.38 23.29 -11.24
N GLU A 376 4.79 23.28 -10.05
CA GLU A 376 5.55 23.26 -8.80
C GLU A 376 6.20 21.88 -8.68
N LEU A 377 7.49 21.79 -9.00
CA LEU A 377 8.24 20.55 -8.86
C LEU A 377 8.26 20.15 -7.38
N ARG A 378 7.90 18.91 -7.09
CA ARG A 378 8.19 18.34 -5.78
C ARG A 378 9.69 18.19 -5.71
N GLU A 379 10.28 18.66 -4.61
CA GLU A 379 11.56 18.12 -4.19
C GLU A 379 11.33 16.64 -3.90
N ILE A 380 11.49 15.82 -4.92
CA ILE A 380 11.87 14.44 -4.73
C ILE A 380 13.27 14.55 -4.18
N THR A 381 13.41 14.65 -2.86
CA THR A 381 14.63 14.19 -2.23
C THR A 381 14.71 12.72 -2.60
N ASP A 382 15.43 12.45 -3.70
CA ASP A 382 15.82 11.14 -4.20
C ASP A 382 16.04 10.25 -2.99
N VAL A 383 15.22 9.21 -2.85
CA VAL A 383 15.33 8.18 -1.81
C VAL A 383 15.75 8.77 -0.46
N LYS A 384 14.79 9.42 0.26
CA LYS A 384 14.94 9.93 1.65
C LYS A 384 16.15 9.28 2.32
N GLU A 385 17.23 10.01 2.60
CA GLU A 385 18.36 9.56 3.43
C GLU A 385 17.83 8.54 4.45
N LYS A 386 18.08 7.24 4.25
CA LYS A 386 17.48 6.22 5.10
C LYS A 386 18.29 6.16 6.38
N ARG A 387 17.96 7.07 7.29
CA ARG A 387 18.56 7.22 8.62
C ARG A 387 18.32 5.96 9.42
N PHE A 388 19.40 5.21 9.62
CA PHE A 388 19.37 3.90 10.27
C PHE A 388 20.25 3.92 11.52
N CYS A 389 19.73 3.38 12.61
CA CYS A 389 20.45 3.25 13.86
C CYS A 389 20.59 1.77 14.25
N LEU A 390 21.84 1.31 14.35
CA LEU A 390 22.18 0.00 14.89
C LEU A 390 22.51 0.14 16.38
N SER A 391 21.64 -0.37 17.25
CA SER A 391 21.88 -0.45 18.68
C SER A 391 22.31 -1.86 19.09
N ILE A 392 23.45 -1.99 19.75
CA ILE A 392 23.92 -3.27 20.32
C ILE A 392 23.83 -3.17 21.84
N VAL A 393 22.87 -3.88 22.42
CA VAL A 393 22.69 -4.02 23.86
C VAL A 393 23.29 -5.37 24.26
N ILE A 394 24.44 -5.36 24.94
CA ILE A 394 25.28 -6.55 25.11
C ILE A 394 25.56 -6.85 26.58
N ASP A 395 25.41 -8.12 26.93
CA ASP A 395 25.83 -8.69 28.19
C ASP A 395 27.37 -8.61 28.31
N THR A 396 27.84 -8.18 29.47
CA THR A 396 29.27 -8.04 29.77
C THR A 396 29.75 -8.88 30.96
N THR A 397 29.04 -9.97 31.28
CA THR A 397 29.46 -10.98 32.26
C THR A 397 30.63 -11.84 31.74
N GLY A 398 31.18 -12.70 32.61
CA GLY A 398 32.39 -13.48 32.32
C GLY A 398 32.28 -14.39 31.09
N SER A 399 31.09 -14.93 30.79
CA SER A 399 30.84 -15.81 29.64
C SER A 399 30.91 -15.07 28.29
N MET A 400 30.82 -13.74 28.30
CA MET A 400 30.63 -12.91 27.11
C MET A 400 31.91 -12.42 26.44
N GLY A 401 33.08 -12.68 27.03
CA GLY A 401 34.36 -12.13 26.54
C GLY A 401 34.67 -12.42 25.08
N GLY A 402 34.31 -13.61 24.57
CA GLY A 402 34.48 -13.95 23.15
C GLY A 402 33.60 -13.11 22.22
N PHE A 403 32.34 -12.85 22.61
CA PHE A 403 31.36 -12.12 21.81
C PHE A 403 31.58 -10.61 21.82
N ILE A 404 32.04 -10.06 22.95
CA ILE A 404 32.46 -8.66 23.05
C ILE A 404 33.65 -8.40 22.10
N ASN A 405 34.67 -9.26 22.15
CA ASN A 405 35.82 -9.17 21.24
C ASN A 405 35.39 -9.30 19.77
N ALA A 406 34.53 -10.28 19.46
CA ALA A 406 34.02 -10.47 18.10
C ALA A 406 33.23 -9.25 17.59
N THR A 407 32.40 -8.64 18.44
CA THR A 407 31.66 -7.41 18.11
C THR A 407 32.62 -6.26 17.88
N ARG A 408 33.57 -6.02 18.79
CA ARG A 408 34.60 -4.97 18.67
C ARG A 408 35.36 -5.08 17.36
N ASP A 409 35.81 -6.27 17.01
CA ASP A 409 36.69 -6.49 15.86
C ASP A 409 35.95 -6.44 14.51
N ASN A 410 34.61 -6.47 14.52
CA ASN A 410 33.80 -6.54 13.30
C ASN A 410 32.72 -5.45 13.18
N ILE A 411 32.56 -4.56 14.15
CA ILE A 411 31.53 -3.50 14.09
C ILE A 411 31.71 -2.60 12.86
N GLU A 412 32.95 -2.25 12.51
CA GLU A 412 33.26 -1.49 11.28
C GLU A 412 32.87 -2.30 10.03
N ARG A 413 33.19 -3.61 9.98
CA ARG A 413 32.85 -4.49 8.85
C ARG A 413 31.35 -4.71 8.66
N ILE A 414 30.58 -4.73 9.76
CA ILE A 414 29.11 -4.80 9.69
C ILE A 414 28.59 -3.57 8.97
N ILE A 415 29.12 -2.39 9.30
CA ILE A 415 28.73 -1.14 8.64
C ILE A 415 29.23 -1.07 7.21
N ASP A 416 30.46 -1.51 6.93
CA ASP A 416 30.96 -1.59 5.56
C ASP A 416 30.06 -2.48 4.69
N SER A 417 29.46 -3.53 5.27
CA SER A 417 28.50 -4.38 4.55
C SER A 417 27.19 -3.65 4.25
N ILE A 418 26.74 -2.74 5.13
CA ILE A 418 25.57 -1.89 4.89
C ILE A 418 25.91 -0.80 3.87
N LYS A 419 27.07 -0.13 3.98
CA LYS A 419 27.53 0.89 3.03
C LYS A 419 27.77 0.31 1.64
N GLN A 420 28.31 -0.91 1.56
CA GLN A 420 28.46 -1.63 0.30
C GLN A 420 27.10 -1.94 -0.28
N LEU A 421 26.11 -2.36 0.52
CA LEU A 421 24.74 -2.54 0.07
C LEU A 421 24.11 -1.22 -0.41
N GLU A 422 24.34 -0.11 0.29
CA GLU A 422 23.91 1.22 -0.16
C GLU A 422 24.51 1.55 -1.53
N THR A 423 25.80 1.29 -1.71
CA THR A 423 26.49 1.47 -3.00
C THR A 423 25.93 0.54 -4.08
N ASP A 424 25.73 -0.74 -3.77
CA ASP A 424 25.27 -1.78 -4.69
C ASP A 424 23.81 -1.56 -5.13
N CYS A 425 23.02 -0.84 -4.34
CA CYS A 425 21.61 -0.56 -4.56
C CYS A 425 21.32 0.92 -4.81
N GLU A 426 22.36 1.72 -5.11
CA GLU A 426 22.29 3.17 -5.40
C GLU A 426 21.47 3.96 -4.36
N ILE A 427 21.54 3.52 -3.10
CA ILE A 427 20.93 4.22 -1.97
C ILE A 427 21.86 5.40 -1.64
N PRO A 428 21.35 6.65 -1.58
CA PRO A 428 22.15 7.79 -1.14
C PRO A 428 22.83 7.51 0.20
N GLU A 429 24.11 7.88 0.35
CA GLU A 429 24.89 7.56 1.56
C GLU A 429 24.09 7.93 2.81
N GLY A 430 23.72 6.91 3.59
CA GLY A 430 22.77 7.06 4.67
C GLY A 430 23.38 7.74 5.88
N GLY A 431 22.54 8.43 6.65
CA GLY A 431 22.87 8.84 8.02
C GLY A 431 22.92 7.63 8.96
N ILE A 432 23.79 6.65 8.70
CA ILE A 432 23.96 5.46 9.54
C ILE A 432 24.66 5.86 10.83
N VAL A 433 24.07 5.50 11.94
CA VAL A 433 24.62 5.72 13.28
C VAL A 433 24.54 4.44 14.09
N GLY A 434 25.38 4.34 15.12
CA GLY A 434 25.40 3.20 16.02
C GLY A 434 25.39 3.62 17.48
N GLN A 435 25.00 2.66 18.31
CA GLN A 435 25.09 2.73 19.76
C GLN A 435 25.50 1.36 20.30
N VAL A 436 26.26 1.37 21.39
CA VAL A 436 26.57 0.17 22.18
C VAL A 436 26.24 0.46 23.64
N VAL A 437 25.47 -0.43 24.26
CA VAL A 437 25.05 -0.36 25.67
C VAL A 437 25.41 -1.68 26.35
N GLN A 438 26.12 -1.62 27.48
CA GLN A 438 26.39 -2.82 28.28
C GLN A 438 25.27 -3.08 29.29
N PHE A 439 24.99 -4.34 29.61
CA PHE A 439 24.20 -4.72 30.79
C PHE A 439 24.85 -5.89 31.55
N LYS A 440 24.45 -6.07 32.81
CA LYS A 440 24.90 -7.10 33.78
C LYS A 440 23.84 -7.31 34.87
N ASP A 441 24.05 -8.27 35.78
CA ASP A 441 23.30 -8.43 37.02
C ASP A 441 23.43 -7.19 37.94
N TYR A 442 22.43 -6.96 38.79
CA TYR A 442 22.35 -5.86 39.75
C TYR A 442 23.52 -5.80 40.75
N ALA A 443 24.17 -6.92 41.07
CA ALA A 443 25.31 -6.93 41.97
C ALA A 443 26.66 -6.78 41.26
N ASP A 444 26.66 -6.83 39.93
CA ASP A 444 27.87 -6.66 39.14
C ASP A 444 28.08 -5.18 38.79
N ASN A 445 29.34 -4.76 38.86
CA ASN A 445 29.72 -3.43 38.40
C ASN A 445 30.01 -3.45 36.90
N MET A 446 29.44 -2.48 36.18
CA MET A 446 29.82 -2.19 34.79
C MET A 446 31.25 -1.65 34.76
N VAL A 447 32.07 -2.16 33.85
CA VAL A 447 33.48 -1.77 33.73
C VAL A 447 33.73 -1.30 32.30
N GLY A 448 34.35 -0.14 32.14
CA GLY A 448 34.57 0.53 30.85
C GLY A 448 33.82 1.86 30.77
N GLU A 449 33.71 2.39 29.56
CA GLU A 449 32.95 3.62 29.26
C GLU A 449 31.44 3.39 29.44
N GLN A 450 30.80 4.19 30.29
CA GLN A 450 29.37 4.07 30.62
C GLN A 450 28.51 5.17 29.98
N ASP A 451 29.13 6.18 29.35
CA ASP A 451 28.40 7.24 28.68
C ASP A 451 27.63 6.69 27.49
N GLU A 452 26.32 6.94 27.47
CA GLU A 452 25.44 6.46 26.41
C GLU A 452 25.23 7.54 25.35
N TYR A 453 25.52 7.18 24.10
CA TYR A 453 25.41 8.06 22.94
C TYR A 453 25.17 7.25 21.67
N ILE A 454 24.57 7.92 20.69
CA ILE A 454 24.47 7.46 19.30
C ILE A 454 25.47 8.29 18.47
N THR A 455 26.25 7.64 17.61
CA THR A 455 27.30 8.29 16.81
C THR A 455 27.45 7.66 15.43
N SER A 456 27.91 8.43 14.44
CA SER A 456 28.39 7.92 13.14
C SER A 456 29.86 7.51 13.17
N ASP A 457 30.60 7.84 14.23
CA ASP A 457 31.98 7.42 14.44
C ASP A 457 32.03 6.00 15.02
N PHE A 458 32.16 5.00 14.14
CA PHE A 458 32.25 3.59 14.53
C PHE A 458 33.59 3.21 15.16
N ALA A 459 34.66 3.97 14.90
CA ALA A 459 35.92 3.78 15.63
C ALA A 459 35.74 4.14 17.11
N ARG A 460 34.91 5.16 17.41
CA ARG A 460 34.51 5.47 18.78
C ARG A 460 33.70 4.34 19.43
N LEU A 461 32.78 3.70 18.70
CA LEU A 461 32.03 2.54 19.24
C LEU A 461 32.93 1.33 19.47
N LYS A 462 33.88 1.10 18.57
CA LYS A 462 34.94 0.08 18.72
C LYS A 462 35.78 0.33 19.97
N ASN A 463 36.17 1.58 20.23
CA ASN A 463 36.90 1.96 21.45
C ASN A 463 36.05 1.77 22.72
N LYS A 464 34.76 2.12 22.68
CA LYS A 464 33.82 1.86 23.77
C LYS A 464 33.74 0.36 24.07
N LEU A 465 33.54 -0.48 23.05
CA LEU A 465 33.56 -1.95 23.20
C LEU A 465 34.90 -2.48 23.73
N ALA A 466 36.03 -1.91 23.32
CA ALA A 466 37.35 -2.28 23.83
C ALA A 466 37.55 -1.96 25.31
N SER A 467 36.82 -0.98 25.84
CA SER A 467 36.86 -0.62 27.25
C SER A 467 36.08 -1.58 28.16
N PHE A 468 35.15 -2.37 27.60
CA PHE A 468 34.31 -3.29 28.36
C PHE A 468 35.12 -4.48 28.88
N LYS A 469 34.85 -4.91 30.13
CA LYS A 469 35.45 -6.12 30.69
C LYS A 469 34.41 -7.18 31.05
N ALA A 470 34.51 -8.32 30.36
CA ALA A 470 33.79 -9.56 30.66
C ALA A 470 34.15 -10.07 32.05
N THR A 471 33.35 -9.71 33.04
CA THR A 471 33.58 -9.96 34.48
C THR A 471 32.24 -10.02 35.20
N GLY A 472 32.18 -10.76 36.31
CA GLY A 472 30.92 -11.00 37.02
C GLY A 472 30.23 -12.29 36.55
N GLY A 473 28.94 -12.42 36.82
CA GLY A 473 28.12 -13.59 36.47
C GLY A 473 28.01 -14.65 37.58
N ALA A 474 28.23 -14.27 38.84
CA ALA A 474 27.77 -15.06 39.99
C ALA A 474 26.36 -14.62 40.38
N ASP A 475 25.58 -15.46 41.09
CA ASP A 475 24.25 -15.14 41.67
C ASP A 475 24.29 -13.87 42.52
N GLY A 476 24.25 -12.71 41.87
CA GLY A 476 24.70 -11.47 42.45
C GLY A 476 23.61 -10.85 43.31
N ALA A 477 22.38 -10.87 42.81
CA ALA A 477 21.21 -10.33 43.49
C ALA A 477 20.56 -11.31 44.50
N GLY A 478 21.19 -12.46 44.79
CA GLY A 478 20.67 -13.46 45.72
C GLY A 478 19.46 -14.23 45.20
N CYS A 479 19.21 -14.20 43.88
CA CYS A 479 18.08 -14.92 43.27
C CYS A 479 18.32 -16.42 43.09
N GLY A 480 19.57 -16.90 43.23
CA GLY A 480 19.90 -18.32 43.10
C GLY A 480 19.79 -18.85 41.67
N SER A 481 19.88 -17.97 40.67
CA SER A 481 19.72 -18.26 39.25
C SER A 481 20.54 -17.27 38.42
N ASN A 482 21.07 -17.74 37.29
CA ASN A 482 21.80 -16.87 36.37
C ASN A 482 20.80 -15.95 35.65
N CYS A 483 20.74 -14.69 36.04
CA CYS A 483 19.81 -13.67 35.55
C CYS A 483 20.50 -12.29 35.49
N GLU A 484 20.06 -11.44 34.56
CA GLU A 484 20.71 -10.18 34.21
C GLU A 484 19.74 -8.97 34.25
N ASP A 485 20.26 -7.73 34.20
CA ASP A 485 19.46 -6.50 34.09
C ASP A 485 19.28 -6.03 32.63
N ILE A 486 18.57 -6.84 31.83
CA ILE A 486 18.24 -6.50 30.44
C ILE A 486 17.37 -5.22 30.40
N GLN A 487 16.45 -5.07 31.36
CA GLN A 487 15.62 -3.86 31.49
C GLN A 487 16.46 -2.58 31.58
N GLY A 488 17.49 -2.57 32.43
CA GLY A 488 18.38 -1.42 32.55
C GLY A 488 19.11 -1.10 31.24
N GLY A 489 19.60 -2.13 30.53
CA GLY A 489 20.22 -1.97 29.22
C GLY A 489 19.26 -1.35 28.19
N LEU A 490 18.04 -1.86 28.12
CA LEU A 490 16.99 -1.36 27.22
C LEU A 490 16.62 0.10 27.51
N ILE A 491 16.43 0.46 28.78
CA ILE A 491 16.07 1.82 29.18
C ILE A 491 17.13 2.81 28.68
N ARG A 492 18.41 2.53 28.96
CA ARG A 492 19.53 3.39 28.54
C ARG A 492 19.66 3.52 27.02
N ALA A 493 19.40 2.44 26.28
CA ALA A 493 19.36 2.47 24.81
C ALA A 493 18.21 3.37 24.31
N LEU A 494 17.00 3.09 24.76
CA LEU A 494 15.79 3.81 24.35
C LEU A 494 15.85 5.30 24.71
N GLU A 495 16.48 5.67 25.82
CA GLU A 495 16.71 7.07 26.19
C GLU A 495 17.52 7.86 25.16
N GLN A 496 18.54 7.26 24.56
CA GLN A 496 19.30 7.91 23.48
C GLN A 496 18.50 7.94 22.19
N MET A 497 17.82 6.84 21.85
CA MET A 497 16.99 6.75 20.66
C MET A 497 15.82 7.76 20.66
N LYS A 498 15.29 8.11 21.84
CA LYS A 498 14.22 9.13 22.00
C LYS A 498 14.71 10.57 21.72
N LYS A 499 16.01 10.84 21.73
CA LYS A 499 16.56 12.19 21.50
C LYS A 499 16.52 12.58 20.02
N PRO A 500 16.30 13.85 19.67
CA PRO A 500 16.55 14.34 18.31
C PRO A 500 18.05 14.26 17.95
N PRO A 501 18.42 13.91 16.69
CA PRO A 501 17.53 13.56 15.58
C PRO A 501 17.09 12.07 15.58
N PHE A 502 17.64 11.24 16.46
CA PHE A 502 17.53 9.78 16.46
C PHE A 502 16.11 9.22 16.59
N ARG A 503 15.20 9.97 17.21
CA ARG A 503 13.78 9.56 17.29
C ARG A 503 13.12 9.32 15.93
N LYS A 504 13.69 9.88 14.86
CA LYS A 504 13.19 9.75 13.48
C LYS A 504 13.88 8.65 12.66
N TYR A 505 14.85 7.95 13.24
CA TYR A 505 15.61 6.90 12.55
C TYR A 505 14.81 5.59 12.51
N ASN A 506 15.11 4.73 11.53
CA ASN A 506 14.77 3.31 11.60
C ASN A 506 15.75 2.64 12.57
N HIS A 507 15.24 1.85 13.50
CA HIS A 507 16.07 1.26 14.56
C HIS A 507 16.12 -0.25 14.46
N LEU A 508 17.32 -0.81 14.45
CA LEU A 508 17.58 -2.21 14.77
C LEU A 508 18.31 -2.29 16.10
N MET A 509 17.70 -2.98 17.07
CA MET A 509 18.31 -3.26 18.35
C MET A 509 18.67 -4.75 18.46
N LEU A 510 19.95 -5.05 18.59
CA LEU A 510 20.46 -6.37 18.84
C LEU A 510 20.68 -6.55 20.34
N ILE A 511 20.00 -7.53 20.95
CA ILE A 511 20.19 -7.86 22.36
C ILE A 511 21.01 -9.14 22.44
N VAL A 512 22.28 -9.02 22.85
CA VAL A 512 23.25 -10.12 22.86
C VAL A 512 23.49 -10.56 24.30
N GLY A 513 23.20 -11.83 24.61
CA GLY A 513 23.43 -12.40 25.95
C GLY A 513 23.08 -13.88 26.00
N ASP A 514 23.40 -14.53 27.11
CA ASP A 514 23.13 -15.94 27.33
C ASP A 514 22.04 -16.20 28.38
N TYR A 515 21.89 -15.33 29.37
CA TYR A 515 20.90 -15.46 30.45
C TYR A 515 19.74 -14.44 30.36
N PRO A 516 18.58 -14.75 30.99
CA PRO A 516 17.40 -13.90 30.92
C PRO A 516 17.42 -12.74 31.91
N ASN A 517 16.47 -11.83 31.74
CA ASN A 517 16.20 -10.78 32.72
C ASN A 517 15.73 -11.41 34.04
N HIS A 518 16.06 -10.75 35.15
CA HIS A 518 15.44 -11.06 36.44
C HIS A 518 13.90 -11.16 36.33
N GLY A 519 13.31 -12.14 37.02
CA GLY A 519 11.87 -12.39 37.02
C GLY A 519 11.28 -13.04 35.76
N ASP A 520 12.07 -13.25 34.70
CA ASP A 520 11.61 -13.95 33.48
C ASP A 520 11.97 -15.44 33.46
N PHE A 521 12.82 -15.88 34.40
CA PHE A 521 13.20 -17.26 34.62
C PHE A 521 12.41 -17.86 35.78
N ASP A 522 11.89 -19.09 35.64
CA ASP A 522 10.97 -19.71 36.60
C ASP A 522 11.50 -19.82 38.04
N PHE A 523 12.83 -19.84 38.21
CA PHE A 523 13.49 -19.96 39.51
C PHE A 523 13.93 -18.62 40.11
N CYS A 524 13.86 -17.52 39.35
CA CYS A 524 14.20 -16.19 39.82
C CYS A 524 13.05 -15.60 40.66
N LYS A 525 13.31 -15.36 41.95
CA LYS A 525 12.32 -14.81 42.89
C LYS A 525 12.32 -13.28 42.99
N ILE A 526 13.15 -12.61 42.19
CA ILE A 526 13.22 -11.15 42.19
C ILE A 526 12.03 -10.60 41.41
N ASP A 527 11.26 -9.73 42.04
CA ASP A 527 10.09 -9.06 41.47
C ASP A 527 10.26 -7.54 41.34
N LYS A 528 11.40 -7.01 41.80
CA LYS A 528 11.76 -5.59 41.76
C LYS A 528 13.15 -5.35 41.18
N ASN A 529 13.32 -4.23 40.48
CA ASN A 529 14.64 -3.79 40.02
C ASN A 529 15.47 -3.20 41.18
N LYS A 530 16.72 -2.80 40.89
CA LYS A 530 17.64 -2.18 41.87
C LYS A 530 17.12 -0.89 42.51
N ASP A 531 16.18 -0.19 41.86
CA ASP A 531 15.58 1.05 42.34
C ASP A 531 14.29 0.79 43.15
N GLY A 532 13.92 -0.48 43.34
CA GLY A 532 12.74 -0.90 44.09
C GLY A 532 11.42 -0.87 43.31
N GLU A 533 11.45 -0.59 42.01
CA GLU A 533 10.27 -0.63 41.12
C GLU A 533 9.92 -2.08 40.75
N LEU A 534 8.63 -2.41 40.65
CA LEU A 534 8.20 -3.73 40.20
C LEU A 534 8.64 -3.98 38.76
N LEU A 535 9.27 -5.13 38.49
CA LEU A 535 9.78 -5.48 37.17
C LEU A 535 8.70 -5.44 36.09
N ARG A 536 7.46 -5.82 36.43
CA ARG A 536 6.32 -5.76 35.51
C ARG A 536 6.01 -4.32 35.08
N ASP A 537 6.09 -3.35 36.00
CA ASP A 537 5.74 -1.96 35.74
C ASP A 537 6.84 -1.31 34.87
N VAL A 538 8.10 -1.69 35.12
CA VAL A 538 9.24 -1.32 34.27
C VAL A 538 9.08 -1.88 32.86
N TRP A 539 8.65 -3.14 32.71
CA TRP A 539 8.36 -3.74 31.40
C TRP A 539 7.25 -3.00 30.66
N GLU A 540 6.13 -2.66 31.32
CA GLU A 540 5.06 -1.88 30.70
C GLU A 540 5.56 -0.52 30.19
N ARG A 541 6.41 0.16 30.97
CA ARG A 541 7.03 1.43 30.54
C ARG A 541 7.93 1.23 29.31
N ILE A 542 8.75 0.18 29.29
CA ILE A 542 9.60 -0.17 28.15
C ILE A 542 8.73 -0.46 26.91
N TYR A 543 7.65 -1.24 27.04
CA TYR A 543 6.75 -1.55 25.92
C TYR A 543 6.06 -0.31 25.37
N ASN A 544 5.63 0.59 26.26
CA ASN A 544 5.04 1.86 25.86
C ASN A 544 6.04 2.77 25.14
N ASP A 545 7.31 2.75 25.54
CA ASP A 545 8.35 3.50 24.82
C ASP A 545 8.68 2.87 23.46
N ILE A 546 8.77 1.54 23.38
CA ILE A 546 8.98 0.82 22.11
C ILE A 546 7.86 1.14 21.11
N ARG A 547 6.60 1.12 21.55
CA ARG A 547 5.43 1.40 20.69
C ARG A 547 5.38 2.84 20.16
N LYS A 548 6.11 3.77 20.76
CA LYS A 548 6.19 5.17 20.26
C LYS A 548 7.16 5.32 19.09
N PHE A 549 8.04 4.34 18.85
CA PHE A 549 8.92 4.38 17.70
C PHE A 549 8.15 3.94 16.45
N ARG A 550 8.26 4.74 15.39
CA ARG A 550 7.69 4.42 14.07
C ARG A 550 8.24 3.11 13.51
N SER A 551 9.52 2.84 13.77
CA SER A 551 10.26 1.74 13.18
C SER A 551 11.36 1.28 14.13
N LEU A 552 11.08 0.20 14.87
CA LEU A 552 12.02 -0.45 15.78
C LEU A 552 11.86 -1.96 15.69
N ARG A 553 12.93 -2.63 15.28
CA ARG A 553 13.08 -4.08 15.32
C ARG A 553 14.01 -4.45 16.46
N ILE A 554 13.58 -5.37 17.32
CA ILE A 554 14.38 -5.92 18.41
C ILE A 554 14.69 -7.37 18.09
N MET A 555 15.96 -7.66 17.89
CA MET A 555 16.45 -9.00 17.60
C MET A 555 17.27 -9.49 18.78
N PHE A 556 16.75 -10.49 19.48
CA PHE A 556 17.54 -11.22 20.44
C PHE A 556 18.57 -12.09 19.72
N MET A 557 19.78 -12.08 20.24
CA MET A 557 20.91 -12.89 19.78
C MET A 557 21.32 -13.82 20.92
N PRO A 558 20.56 -14.90 21.20
CA PRO A 558 20.94 -15.87 22.21
C PRO A 558 22.28 -16.50 21.89
N VAL A 559 23.19 -16.48 22.86
CA VAL A 559 24.49 -17.16 22.78
C VAL A 559 24.68 -18.13 23.94
N ASN A 560 25.69 -19.00 23.86
CA ASN A 560 26.01 -20.01 24.88
C ASN A 560 24.78 -20.87 25.29
N VAL A 561 24.30 -20.70 26.54
CA VAL A 561 23.17 -21.43 27.12
C VAL A 561 21.83 -21.00 26.51
N ALA A 562 21.77 -19.79 25.94
CA ALA A 562 20.65 -19.26 25.19
C ALA A 562 19.31 -19.15 25.98
N GLU A 563 19.38 -19.04 27.31
CA GLU A 563 18.21 -18.90 28.19
C GLU A 563 17.56 -17.51 28.11
N ILE A 564 18.29 -16.51 27.60
CA ILE A 564 17.76 -15.17 27.26
C ILE A 564 16.50 -15.22 26.37
N VAL A 565 16.27 -16.35 25.68
CA VAL A 565 15.05 -16.62 24.90
C VAL A 565 13.76 -16.52 25.75
N THR A 566 13.83 -16.68 27.07
CA THR A 566 12.67 -16.53 27.96
C THR A 566 12.22 -15.07 28.05
N THR A 567 13.14 -14.12 28.24
CA THR A 567 12.86 -12.68 28.14
C THR A 567 12.38 -12.29 26.74
N MET A 568 12.98 -12.86 25.69
CA MET A 568 12.51 -12.65 24.33
C MET A 568 11.04 -13.06 24.18
N LYS A 569 10.65 -14.26 24.63
CA LYS A 569 9.27 -14.75 24.56
C LYS A 569 8.31 -13.82 25.30
N ARG A 570 8.70 -13.32 26.48
CA ARG A 570 7.91 -12.32 27.21
C ARG A 570 7.69 -11.07 26.36
N MET A 571 8.76 -10.48 25.83
CA MET A 571 8.66 -9.26 25.01
C MET A 571 7.85 -9.50 23.74
N ARG A 572 8.06 -10.64 23.06
CA ARG A 572 7.30 -11.04 21.87
C ARG A 572 5.81 -11.22 22.16
N ASN A 573 5.45 -11.77 23.31
CA ASN A 573 4.04 -11.90 23.70
C ASN A 573 3.36 -10.52 23.89
N ALA A 574 4.10 -9.51 24.34
CA ALA A 574 3.57 -8.16 24.55
C ALA A 574 3.59 -7.28 23.28
N LEU A 575 4.58 -7.47 22.40
CA LEU A 575 4.86 -6.57 21.27
C LEU A 575 4.63 -7.20 19.89
N GLY A 576 4.45 -8.51 19.81
CA GLY A 576 4.27 -9.26 18.57
C GLY A 576 5.58 -9.64 17.88
N THR A 577 5.48 -10.59 16.95
CA THR A 577 6.59 -11.13 16.16
C THR A 577 7.16 -10.15 15.14
N GLU A 578 6.43 -9.08 14.82
CA GLU A 578 6.89 -8.02 13.91
C GLU A 578 7.90 -7.07 14.56
N ILE A 579 7.82 -6.90 15.89
CA ILE A 579 8.75 -6.06 16.65
C ILE A 579 9.88 -6.89 17.25
N VAL A 580 9.56 -8.05 17.84
CA VAL A 580 10.52 -8.84 18.62
C VAL A 580 10.71 -10.23 18.02
N ASP A 581 11.96 -10.56 17.73
CA ASP A 581 12.34 -11.87 17.21
C ASP A 581 13.71 -12.32 17.73
N SER A 582 14.18 -13.48 17.29
CA SER A 582 15.45 -14.05 17.73
C SER A 582 16.21 -14.78 16.63
N THR A 583 17.51 -14.55 16.57
CA THR A 583 18.44 -15.34 15.74
C THR A 583 19.56 -15.88 16.63
N PRO A 584 19.57 -17.18 16.98
CA PRO A 584 20.59 -17.75 17.85
C PRO A 584 21.97 -17.75 17.18
N ALA A 585 23.01 -17.52 17.97
CA ALA A 585 24.39 -17.49 17.50
C ALA A 585 25.32 -18.26 18.45
N ASN A 586 26.45 -18.70 17.93
CA ASN A 586 27.53 -19.31 18.70
C ASN A 586 28.87 -18.66 18.35
N ARG A 587 29.93 -19.02 19.07
CA ARG A 587 31.25 -18.37 18.92
C ARG A 587 31.78 -18.43 17.48
N ASP A 588 31.50 -19.49 16.73
CA ASP A 588 32.06 -19.71 15.39
C ASP A 588 31.31 -18.93 14.30
N ASN A 589 30.02 -18.67 14.49
CA ASN A 589 29.17 -18.02 13.48
C ASN A 589 28.63 -16.64 13.89
N PHE A 590 28.93 -16.17 15.11
CA PHE A 590 28.36 -14.95 15.68
C PHE A 590 28.48 -13.73 14.75
N VAL A 591 29.69 -13.45 14.25
CA VAL A 591 29.92 -12.32 13.34
C VAL A 591 29.07 -12.44 12.08
N LYS A 592 29.05 -13.63 11.46
CA LYS A 592 28.27 -13.89 10.25
C LYS A 592 26.77 -13.66 10.50
N ILE A 593 26.24 -14.15 11.62
CA ILE A 593 24.82 -14.02 11.96
C ILE A 593 24.46 -12.57 12.26
N VAL A 594 25.27 -11.85 13.03
CA VAL A 594 25.05 -10.43 13.33
C VAL A 594 25.08 -9.60 12.05
N THR A 595 26.08 -9.81 11.18
CA THR A 595 26.17 -9.11 9.89
C THR A 595 24.96 -9.43 9.01
N GLN A 596 24.64 -10.71 8.80
CA GLN A 596 23.53 -11.11 7.94
C GLN A 596 22.18 -10.59 8.45
N THR A 597 21.96 -10.64 9.76
CA THR A 597 20.71 -10.14 10.36
C THR A 597 20.62 -8.64 10.21
N THR A 598 21.71 -7.92 10.45
CA THR A 598 21.76 -6.46 10.27
C THR A 598 21.48 -6.08 8.82
N VAL A 599 22.12 -6.74 7.86
CA VAL A 599 21.92 -6.51 6.42
C VAL A 599 20.49 -6.84 6.00
N ASN A 600 19.94 -7.97 6.45
CA ASN A 600 18.57 -8.38 6.09
C ASN A 600 17.51 -7.42 6.65
N GLU A 601 17.66 -7.01 7.91
CA GLU A 601 16.73 -6.05 8.52
C GLU A 601 16.91 -4.65 7.91
N TYR A 602 18.13 -4.24 7.58
CA TYR A 602 18.37 -3.01 6.83
C TYR A 602 17.65 -3.08 5.46
N LYS A 603 17.85 -4.15 4.67
CA LYS A 603 17.12 -4.39 3.40
C LYS A 603 15.61 -4.26 3.58
N ARG A 604 15.07 -4.88 4.64
CA ARG A 604 13.65 -4.79 4.99
C ARG A 604 13.21 -3.35 5.26
N PHE A 605 13.97 -2.58 6.04
CA PHE A 605 13.67 -1.16 6.30
C PHE A 605 13.77 -0.31 5.03
N VAL A 606 14.69 -0.65 4.13
CA VAL A 606 14.87 0.07 2.88
C VAL A 606 13.99 -0.43 1.74
N GLY A 607 13.15 -1.45 1.97
CA GLY A 607 12.21 -1.96 0.98
C GLY A 607 12.84 -2.77 -0.15
N ILE A 608 14.06 -3.29 0.06
CA ILE A 608 14.78 -4.14 -0.90
C ILE A 608 14.42 -5.59 -0.60
N SER A 609 13.79 -6.26 -1.58
CA SER A 609 13.40 -7.67 -1.53
C SER A 609 14.55 -8.61 -1.88
#